data_AF-A0A7U6QI93-F1
#
_entry.id   AF-A0A7U6QI93-F1
#
_cell.length_a   1.000
_cell.length_b   1.000
_cell.length_c   1.000
_cell.angle_alpha   90.00
_cell.angle_beta   90.00
_cell.angle_gamma   90.00
#
_symmetry.space_group_name_H-M   'P 1'
#
loop_
_entity.id
_entity.type
_entity.pdbx_description
1 polymer ?
#
loop_
_entity_poly.entity_id
_entity_poly.type
_entity_poly.pdbx_seq_one_letter_code
_entity_poly.pdbx_strand_id
1 'polypeptide(L)'
;MDENGIVRDPDLYNEIYDDDYIDAPGVDNGIYENNGIGRPGVYNGIYDNRNIGAPGVDNGIYENNGIGKPGVYNGIYDNRNLGAPGVDNGIYENNGIGTPGVYNGIYDNRNLGAPGVDNGIYENNGIGTPGVYNGIYDNRNIGAPGVDNGIYENNGIGTPGVYNGIYDNRNIGAPGVDNGIYENNGIGKPVVYNGIYDNRNIGAPGVDNGIYENNGIGRPGVYNGIYDNNVKRRPELYNGNVSENPNIDYNIDTYGINKND
;
A
#
# COMPACT_ATOMS: atom_id res chain seq x y z
N MET A 1 -27.02 -37.74 22.27
CA MET A 1 -26.31 -38.96 22.71
C MET A 1 -26.54 -39.98 21.61
N ASP A 2 -25.48 -40.42 20.94
CA ASP A 2 -25.62 -41.46 19.91
C ASP A 2 -25.62 -42.87 20.54
N GLU A 3 -25.75 -43.90 19.69
CA GLU A 3 -25.81 -45.31 20.08
C GLU A 3 -24.57 -45.81 20.86
N ASN A 4 -23.48 -45.04 20.88
CA ASN A 4 -22.25 -45.33 21.62
C ASN A 4 -22.09 -44.50 22.91
N GLY A 5 -23.10 -43.72 23.30
CA GLY A 5 -23.07 -42.92 24.53
C GLY A 5 -22.28 -41.61 24.42
N ILE A 6 -21.87 -41.20 23.22
CA ILE A 6 -21.19 -39.92 23.01
C ILE A 6 -22.24 -38.79 23.02
N VAL A 7 -22.05 -37.81 23.90
CA VAL A 7 -22.78 -36.54 23.86
C VAL A 7 -22.11 -35.68 22.79
N ARG A 8 -22.72 -35.61 21.59
CA ARG A 8 -22.33 -34.65 20.56
C ARG A 8 -22.87 -33.28 20.98
N ASP A 9 -21.98 -32.32 21.15
CA ASP A 9 -22.35 -30.92 21.30
C ASP A 9 -22.83 -30.44 19.92
N PRO A 10 -24.10 -30.03 19.76
CA PRO A 10 -24.60 -29.54 18.48
C PRO A 10 -23.87 -28.27 18.01
N ASP A 11 -23.06 -27.63 18.84
CA ASP A 11 -22.30 -26.43 18.49
C ASP A 11 -20.83 -26.72 18.14
N LEU A 12 -20.37 -27.98 18.19
CA LEU A 12 -18.98 -28.38 17.90
C LEU A 12 -18.89 -29.44 16.79
N TYR A 13 -18.30 -29.05 15.66
CA TYR A 13 -18.06 -29.91 14.50
C TYR A 13 -16.56 -30.13 14.29
N ASN A 14 -16.17 -31.35 13.87
CA ASN A 14 -14.77 -31.75 13.71
C ASN A 14 -14.51 -32.47 12.36
N GLU A 15 -15.49 -32.47 11.45
CA GLU A 15 -15.47 -33.23 10.19
C GLU A 15 -15.87 -32.30 9.02
N ILE A 16 -16.30 -32.85 7.88
CA ILE A 16 -16.81 -32.06 6.76
C ILE A 16 -18.28 -31.70 7.03
N TYR A 17 -18.63 -30.42 6.87
CA TYR A 17 -19.99 -29.93 7.04
C TYR A 17 -20.38 -28.98 5.90
N ASP A 18 -21.47 -29.31 5.22
CA ASP A 18 -22.06 -28.48 4.14
C ASP A 18 -23.38 -27.88 4.65
N ASP A 19 -23.47 -26.54 4.70
CA ASP A 19 -24.70 -25.83 5.06
C ASP A 19 -25.33 -25.14 3.84
N ASP A 20 -26.59 -25.51 3.56
CA ASP A 20 -27.44 -24.88 2.56
C ASP A 20 -28.46 -23.88 3.18
N TYR A 21 -28.48 -23.71 4.51
CA TYR A 21 -29.45 -22.90 5.27
C TYR A 21 -28.77 -21.78 6.09
N ILE A 22 -29.47 -21.29 7.12
CA ILE A 22 -28.97 -20.29 8.08
C ILE A 22 -28.60 -21.05 9.37
N ASP A 23 -27.64 -21.98 9.32
CA ASP A 23 -27.25 -22.72 10.52
C ASP A 23 -25.74 -22.97 10.56
N ALA A 24 -25.02 -22.03 11.18
CA ALA A 24 -23.58 -22.13 11.35
C ALA A 24 -23.24 -22.70 12.73
N PRO A 25 -22.25 -23.61 12.81
CA PRO A 25 -21.75 -24.11 14.09
C PRO A 25 -21.16 -22.98 14.93
N GLY A 26 -21.27 -23.12 16.26
CA GLY A 26 -20.55 -22.22 17.17
C GLY A 26 -19.04 -22.35 17.01
N VAL A 27 -18.55 -23.59 16.85
CA VAL A 27 -17.15 -23.95 16.59
C VAL A 27 -17.06 -25.08 15.56
N ASP A 28 -16.20 -24.93 14.57
CA ASP A 28 -15.83 -25.99 13.63
C ASP A 28 -14.30 -26.16 13.60
N ASN A 29 -13.81 -27.40 13.63
CA ASN A 29 -12.39 -27.74 13.51
C ASN A 29 -12.06 -28.54 12.23
N GLY A 30 -12.97 -28.58 11.26
CA GLY A 30 -12.90 -29.37 10.05
C GLY A 30 -12.97 -28.55 8.76
N ILE A 31 -13.79 -29.00 7.82
CA ILE A 31 -14.02 -28.32 6.54
C ILE A 31 -15.48 -27.89 6.51
N TYR A 32 -15.71 -26.60 6.36
CA TYR A 32 -17.05 -26.02 6.31
C TYR A 32 -17.33 -25.40 4.95
N GLU A 33 -18.35 -25.89 4.24
CA GLU A 33 -18.86 -25.24 3.03
C GLU A 33 -20.17 -24.51 3.32
N ASN A 34 -20.21 -23.21 3.02
CA ASN A 34 -21.40 -22.37 3.17
C ASN A 34 -22.01 -22.01 1.82
N ASN A 35 -23.20 -22.51 1.55
CA ASN A 35 -24.00 -22.16 0.37
C ASN A 35 -25.16 -21.21 0.71
N GLY A 36 -25.29 -20.76 1.96
CA GLY A 36 -26.41 -19.96 2.45
C GLY A 36 -26.00 -18.59 2.99
N ILE A 37 -26.59 -18.22 4.14
CA ILE A 37 -26.22 -17.01 4.88
C ILE A 37 -25.48 -17.42 6.15
N GLY A 38 -24.16 -17.25 6.15
CA GLY A 38 -23.31 -17.55 7.30
C GLY A 38 -23.56 -16.63 8.49
N ARG A 39 -23.58 -17.23 9.68
CA ARG A 39 -23.49 -16.52 10.96
C ARG A 39 -22.05 -16.54 11.47
N PRO A 40 -21.66 -15.56 12.31
CA PRO A 40 -20.33 -15.58 12.92
C PRO A 40 -20.17 -16.81 13.83
N GLY A 41 -19.17 -17.63 13.53
CA GLY A 41 -18.68 -18.75 14.36
C GLY A 41 -17.16 -18.71 14.49
N VAL A 42 -16.59 -19.69 15.19
CA VAL A 42 -15.13 -19.92 15.24
C VAL A 42 -14.79 -21.11 14.35
N TYR A 43 -13.94 -20.90 13.36
CA TYR A 43 -13.52 -21.95 12.44
C TYR A 43 -12.02 -22.19 12.60
N ASN A 44 -11.61 -23.45 12.74
CA ASN A 44 -10.22 -23.88 12.86
C ASN A 44 -9.98 -24.94 11.79
N GLY A 45 -9.78 -24.53 10.54
CA GLY A 45 -9.68 -25.48 9.43
C GLY A 45 -9.83 -24.82 8.08
N ILE A 46 -10.74 -25.32 7.24
CA ILE A 46 -11.05 -24.72 5.94
C ILE A 46 -12.50 -24.25 5.97
N TYR A 47 -12.74 -23.01 5.57
CA TYR A 47 -14.08 -22.46 5.38
C TYR A 47 -14.22 -21.90 3.96
N ASP A 48 -15.17 -22.42 3.18
CA ASP A 48 -15.54 -21.88 1.86
C ASP A 48 -16.91 -21.20 1.95
N ASN A 49 -16.96 -19.90 1.67
CA ASN A 49 -18.19 -19.14 1.51
C ASN A 49 -18.55 -18.97 0.04
N ARG A 50 -19.68 -19.53 -0.41
CA ARG A 50 -20.19 -19.28 -1.77
C ARG A 50 -21.25 -18.18 -1.86
N ASN A 51 -21.78 -17.69 -0.75
CA ASN A 51 -22.84 -16.67 -0.73
C ASN A 51 -22.56 -15.52 0.25
N ILE A 52 -23.33 -15.33 1.32
CA ILE A 52 -23.19 -14.16 2.21
C ILE A 52 -22.77 -14.64 3.59
N GLY A 53 -21.59 -14.25 4.07
CA GLY A 53 -21.13 -14.76 5.36
C GLY A 53 -19.71 -14.35 5.69
N ALA A 54 -19.37 -14.54 6.96
CA ALA A 54 -18.01 -14.54 7.45
C ALA A 54 -17.98 -15.24 8.82
N PRO A 55 -16.91 -16.00 9.11
CA PRO A 55 -16.50 -16.32 10.46
C PRO A 55 -16.50 -15.08 11.35
N GLY A 56 -16.86 -15.27 12.63
CA GLY A 56 -16.44 -14.30 13.64
C GLY A 56 -14.92 -14.36 13.80
N VAL A 57 -14.39 -15.58 13.85
CA VAL A 57 -12.96 -15.89 13.87
C VAL A 57 -12.67 -17.08 12.96
N ASP A 58 -11.68 -16.96 12.09
CA ASP A 58 -11.10 -18.08 11.35
C ASP A 58 -9.63 -18.25 11.74
N ASN A 59 -9.23 -19.48 12.04
CA ASN A 59 -7.85 -19.90 12.28
C ASN A 59 -7.47 -21.00 11.27
N GLY A 60 -7.30 -20.62 10.01
CA GLY A 60 -7.10 -21.59 8.94
C GLY A 60 -7.09 -20.97 7.55
N ILE A 61 -7.78 -21.62 6.62
CA ILE A 61 -7.94 -21.17 5.24
C ILE A 61 -9.40 -20.76 5.04
N TYR A 62 -9.60 -19.50 4.68
CA TYR A 62 -10.89 -18.95 4.32
C TYR A 62 -10.93 -18.61 2.83
N GLU A 63 -11.87 -19.18 2.11
CA GLU A 63 -12.18 -18.80 0.73
C GLU A 63 -13.53 -18.11 0.69
N ASN A 64 -13.61 -16.91 0.12
CA ASN A 64 -14.86 -16.20 -0.11
C ASN A 64 -15.13 -15.93 -1.59
N ASN A 65 -16.18 -16.58 -2.05
CA ASN A 65 -16.72 -16.53 -3.39
C ASN A 65 -18.01 -15.70 -3.46
N GLY A 66 -18.39 -15.01 -2.39
CA GLY A 66 -19.57 -14.15 -2.36
C GLY A 66 -19.33 -12.83 -1.64
N ILE A 67 -20.22 -12.45 -0.74
CA ILE A 67 -20.10 -11.22 0.06
C ILE A 67 -19.58 -11.57 1.45
N GLY A 68 -18.31 -11.24 1.68
CA GLY A 68 -17.64 -11.35 2.97
C GLY A 68 -18.08 -10.23 3.91
N LYS A 69 -18.27 -10.57 5.19
CA LYS A 69 -18.42 -9.59 6.27
C LYS A 69 -17.10 -9.44 7.05
N PRO A 70 -16.92 -8.33 7.79
CA PRO A 70 -15.77 -8.19 8.67
C PRO A 70 -15.72 -9.29 9.73
N GLY A 71 -14.59 -9.98 9.80
CA GLY A 71 -14.24 -10.98 10.83
C GLY A 71 -12.77 -10.85 11.23
N VAL A 72 -12.32 -11.74 12.11
CA VAL A 72 -10.89 -11.89 12.45
C VAL A 72 -10.37 -13.15 11.78
N TYR A 73 -9.28 -13.04 11.03
CA TYR A 73 -8.70 -14.17 10.31
C TYR A 73 -7.23 -14.33 10.71
N ASN A 74 -6.85 -15.55 11.04
CA ASN A 74 -5.48 -15.92 11.38
C ASN A 74 -5.08 -17.07 10.45
N GLY A 75 -4.39 -16.77 9.36
CA GLY A 75 -4.05 -17.79 8.36
C GLY A 75 -4.09 -17.24 6.94
N ILE A 76 -4.82 -17.91 6.05
CA ILE A 76 -4.95 -17.52 4.64
C ILE A 76 -6.39 -17.12 4.38
N TYR A 77 -6.58 -15.96 3.76
CA TYR A 77 -7.88 -15.48 3.31
C TYR A 77 -7.79 -15.15 1.82
N ASP A 78 -8.62 -15.78 0.99
CA ASP A 78 -8.82 -15.42 -0.42
C ASP A 78 -10.25 -14.88 -0.62
N ASN A 79 -10.39 -13.65 -1.10
CA ASN A 79 -11.67 -13.12 -1.56
C ASN A 79 -11.68 -12.89 -3.06
N ARG A 80 -12.61 -13.57 -3.73
CA ARG A 80 -12.85 -13.45 -5.17
C ARG A 80 -13.93 -12.45 -5.56
N ASN A 81 -14.71 -11.93 -4.61
CA ASN A 81 -15.83 -11.03 -4.87
C ASN A 81 -15.78 -9.79 -3.96
N LEU A 82 -16.76 -9.57 -3.09
CA LEU A 82 -16.86 -8.36 -2.28
C LEU A 82 -16.59 -8.69 -0.82
N GLY A 83 -15.66 -7.99 -0.19
CA GLY A 83 -15.46 -8.10 1.25
C GLY A 83 -14.05 -7.82 1.69
N ALA A 84 -13.89 -7.67 2.99
CA ALA A 84 -12.61 -7.68 3.65
C ALA A 84 -12.77 -8.16 5.10
N PRO A 85 -11.71 -8.74 5.68
CA PRO A 85 -11.59 -8.94 7.10
C PRO A 85 -11.65 -7.60 7.83
N GLY A 86 -12.18 -7.62 9.05
CA GLY A 86 -11.98 -6.51 9.97
C GLY A 86 -10.52 -6.48 10.44
N VAL A 87 -9.98 -7.67 10.73
CA VAL A 87 -8.58 -7.92 11.07
C VAL A 87 -8.10 -9.18 10.37
N ASP A 88 -6.96 -9.11 9.70
CA ASP A 88 -6.25 -10.28 9.17
C ASP A 88 -4.84 -10.35 9.76
N ASN A 89 -4.47 -11.54 10.22
CA ASN A 89 -3.12 -11.86 10.66
C ASN A 89 -2.62 -13.04 9.82
N GLY A 90 -2.04 -12.76 8.66
CA GLY A 90 -1.54 -13.80 7.78
C GLY A 90 -1.38 -13.35 6.34
N ILE A 91 -1.95 -14.11 5.41
CA ILE A 91 -1.92 -13.85 3.98
C ILE A 91 -3.32 -13.57 3.51
N TYR A 92 -3.52 -12.40 2.93
CA TYR A 92 -4.77 -11.97 2.34
C TYR A 92 -4.61 -11.74 0.84
N GLU A 93 -5.40 -12.45 0.04
CA GLU A 93 -5.52 -12.23 -1.40
C GLU A 93 -6.89 -11.63 -1.72
N ASN A 94 -6.93 -10.47 -2.37
CA ASN A 94 -8.16 -9.88 -2.89
C ASN A 94 -8.16 -9.79 -4.41
N ASN A 95 -9.07 -10.57 -4.97
CA ASN A 95 -9.35 -10.69 -6.38
C ASN A 95 -10.64 -9.98 -6.78
N GLY A 96 -11.27 -9.22 -5.88
CA GLY A 96 -12.46 -8.44 -6.16
C GLY A 96 -12.40 -7.04 -5.56
N ILE A 97 -13.46 -6.65 -4.86
CA ILE A 97 -13.56 -5.33 -4.20
C ILE A 97 -13.29 -5.52 -2.71
N GLY A 98 -12.13 -5.02 -2.27
CA GLY A 98 -11.73 -4.95 -0.87
C GLY A 98 -12.31 -3.70 -0.20
N THR A 99 -12.68 -3.84 1.07
CA THR A 99 -13.03 -2.71 1.94
C THR A 99 -11.93 -2.48 2.99
N PRO A 100 -11.85 -1.29 3.61
CA PRO A 100 -10.81 -1.01 4.61
C PRO A 100 -10.88 -1.97 5.80
N GLY A 101 -9.74 -2.57 6.13
CA GLY A 101 -9.50 -3.42 7.30
C GLY A 101 -8.12 -3.18 7.90
N VAL A 102 -7.77 -3.95 8.94
CA VAL A 102 -6.42 -3.98 9.52
C VAL A 102 -5.74 -5.28 9.11
N TYR A 103 -4.54 -5.20 8.56
CA TYR A 103 -3.80 -6.36 8.09
C TYR A 103 -2.42 -6.39 8.73
N ASN A 104 -2.03 -7.57 9.22
CA ASN A 104 -0.71 -7.84 9.76
C ASN A 104 -0.16 -9.06 9.01
N GLY A 105 0.74 -8.83 8.05
CA GLY A 105 1.28 -9.90 7.23
C GLY A 105 1.43 -9.51 5.77
N ILE A 106 0.87 -10.30 4.86
CA ILE A 106 0.95 -10.08 3.41
C ILE A 106 -0.44 -9.81 2.88
N TYR A 107 -0.59 -8.72 2.12
CA TYR A 107 -1.81 -8.38 1.42
C TYR A 107 -1.50 -8.22 -0.08
N ASP A 108 -2.17 -8.97 -0.95
CA ASP A 108 -2.16 -8.76 -2.41
C ASP A 108 -3.56 -8.34 -2.88
N ASN A 109 -3.65 -7.18 -3.53
CA ASN A 109 -4.86 -6.76 -4.25
C ASN A 109 -4.63 -6.71 -5.75
N ARG A 110 -5.44 -7.50 -6.47
CA ARG A 110 -5.45 -7.56 -7.94
C ARG A 110 -6.51 -6.69 -8.60
N ASN A 111 -7.47 -6.15 -7.85
CA ASN A 111 -8.58 -5.37 -8.40
C ASN A 111 -8.76 -4.03 -7.66
N LEU A 112 -9.83 -3.82 -6.91
CA LEU A 112 -10.12 -2.54 -6.26
C LEU A 112 -10.06 -2.71 -4.75
N GLY A 113 -9.29 -1.88 -4.07
CA GLY A 113 -9.32 -1.85 -2.61
C GLY A 113 -7.99 -1.45 -2.00
N ALA A 114 -8.05 -1.15 -0.71
CA ALA A 114 -6.87 -1.01 0.12
C ALA A 114 -7.22 -1.31 1.58
N PRO A 115 -6.25 -1.75 2.37
CA PRO A 115 -6.33 -1.75 3.82
C PRO A 115 -6.55 -0.33 4.34
N GLY A 116 -7.27 -0.23 5.45
CA GLY A 116 -7.26 1.00 6.24
C GLY A 116 -5.92 1.17 6.93
N VAL A 117 -5.39 0.05 7.46
CA VAL A 117 -4.06 -0.06 8.05
C VAL A 117 -3.42 -1.37 7.61
N ASP A 118 -2.18 -1.32 7.12
CA ASP A 118 -1.35 -2.48 6.84
C ASP A 118 -0.05 -2.42 7.64
N ASN A 119 0.29 -3.53 8.28
CA ASN A 119 1.57 -3.74 8.95
C ASN A 119 2.23 -4.97 8.33
N GLY A 120 2.99 -4.77 7.27
CA GLY A 120 3.68 -5.87 6.59
C GLY A 120 4.03 -5.56 5.15
N ILE A 121 3.64 -6.46 4.24
CA ILE A 121 3.90 -6.34 2.81
C ILE A 121 2.56 -6.18 2.10
N TYR A 122 2.43 -5.09 1.36
CA TYR A 122 1.28 -4.79 0.54
C TYR A 122 1.67 -4.73 -0.93
N GLU A 123 1.05 -5.59 -1.75
CA GLU A 123 1.17 -5.56 -3.20
C GLU A 123 -0.15 -5.07 -3.83
N ASN A 124 -0.10 -4.00 -4.61
CA ASN A 124 -1.24 -3.51 -5.39
C ASN A 124 -1.01 -3.60 -6.89
N ASN A 125 -1.79 -4.48 -7.50
CA ASN A 125 -1.82 -4.74 -8.94
C ASN A 125 -3.02 -4.08 -9.63
N GLY A 126 -3.92 -3.47 -8.86
CA GLY A 126 -5.11 -2.80 -9.35
C GLY A 126 -5.20 -1.34 -8.93
N ILE A 127 -6.37 -0.92 -8.46
CA ILE A 127 -6.63 0.44 -7.99
C ILE A 127 -6.62 0.44 -6.45
N GLY A 128 -5.57 1.02 -5.87
CA GLY A 128 -5.42 1.24 -4.44
C GLY A 128 -6.09 2.55 -4.01
N THR A 129 -6.72 2.53 -2.83
CA THR A 129 -7.21 3.75 -2.16
C THR A 129 -6.28 4.16 -1.02
N PRO A 130 -6.32 5.42 -0.56
CA PRO A 130 -5.45 5.87 0.53
C PRO A 130 -5.68 5.08 1.82
N GLY A 131 -4.60 4.60 2.42
CA GLY A 131 -4.54 3.94 3.73
C GLY A 131 -3.27 4.31 4.49
N VAL A 132 -3.07 3.68 5.66
CA VAL A 132 -1.83 3.78 6.44
C VAL A 132 -1.04 2.49 6.29
N TYR A 133 0.24 2.59 5.93
CA TYR A 133 1.08 1.43 5.69
C TYR A 133 2.35 1.53 6.54
N ASN A 134 2.70 0.44 7.20
CA ASN A 134 3.93 0.29 7.96
C ASN A 134 4.65 -0.96 7.46
N GLY A 135 5.69 -0.80 6.65
CA GLY A 135 6.40 -1.93 6.05
C GLY A 135 6.78 -1.69 4.60
N ILE A 136 6.36 -2.57 3.70
CA ILE A 136 6.67 -2.50 2.27
C ILE A 136 5.36 -2.36 1.50
N TYR A 137 5.29 -1.39 0.62
CA TYR A 137 4.20 -1.21 -0.33
C TYR A 137 4.78 -1.23 -1.76
N ASP A 138 4.30 -2.12 -2.62
CA ASP A 138 4.56 -2.09 -4.08
C ASP A 138 3.28 -1.73 -4.85
N ASN A 139 3.32 -0.63 -5.59
CA ASN A 139 2.28 -0.21 -6.53
C ASN A 139 2.67 -0.52 -7.98
N ARG A 140 1.98 -1.46 -8.63
CA ARG A 140 2.21 -1.76 -10.05
C ARG A 140 1.20 -1.12 -11.00
N ASN A 141 0.14 -0.49 -10.50
CA ASN A 141 -0.92 0.06 -11.36
C ASN A 141 -1.38 1.46 -10.93
N ILE A 142 -2.48 1.65 -10.21
CA ILE A 142 -2.91 2.99 -9.76
C ILE A 142 -3.10 2.96 -8.25
N GLY A 143 -2.52 3.91 -7.53
CA GLY A 143 -2.76 4.05 -6.11
C GLY A 143 -1.56 4.61 -5.37
N ALA A 144 -1.82 5.08 -4.16
CA ALA A 144 -0.79 5.41 -3.20
C ALA A 144 -1.35 5.32 -1.78
N PRO A 145 -0.49 5.04 -0.79
CA PRO A 145 -0.81 5.23 0.60
C PRO A 145 -1.16 6.70 0.88
N GLY A 146 -2.08 6.91 1.83
CA GLY A 146 -2.28 8.24 2.41
C GLY A 146 -1.10 8.58 3.31
N VAL A 147 -0.63 7.59 4.08
CA VAL A 147 0.59 7.63 4.88
C VAL A 147 1.34 6.32 4.72
N ASP A 148 2.63 6.40 4.43
CA ASP A 148 3.55 5.26 4.42
C ASP A 148 4.70 5.48 5.40
N ASN A 149 4.98 4.48 6.21
CA ASN A 149 6.14 4.42 7.09
C ASN A 149 6.94 3.17 6.73
N GLY A 150 7.85 3.28 5.77
CA GLY A 150 8.66 2.15 5.33
C GLY A 150 9.24 2.33 3.93
N ILE A 151 9.05 1.32 3.10
CA ILE A 151 9.53 1.30 1.71
C ILE A 151 8.31 1.31 0.80
N TYR A 152 8.23 2.33 -0.04
CA TYR A 152 7.24 2.44 -1.09
C TYR A 152 7.89 2.36 -2.47
N GLU A 153 7.48 1.38 -3.26
CA GLU A 153 7.86 1.25 -4.67
C GLU A 153 6.67 1.59 -5.56
N ASN A 154 6.85 2.54 -6.48
CA ASN A 154 5.84 2.91 -7.48
C ASN A 154 6.29 2.61 -8.90
N ASN A 155 5.75 1.54 -9.45
CA ASN A 155 5.88 1.12 -10.84
C ASN A 155 4.70 1.60 -11.72
N GLY A 156 3.68 2.20 -11.11
CA GLY A 156 2.45 2.65 -11.77
C GLY A 156 2.24 4.16 -11.71
N ILE A 157 0.99 4.55 -11.44
CA ILE A 157 0.56 5.92 -11.18
C ILE A 157 0.33 6.09 -9.67
N GLY A 158 1.23 6.81 -9.02
CA GLY A 158 1.13 7.20 -7.62
C GLY A 158 0.33 8.50 -7.46
N THR A 159 -0.49 8.58 -6.42
CA THR A 159 -1.14 9.82 -5.99
C THR A 159 -0.39 10.46 -4.80
N PRO A 160 -0.57 11.76 -4.53
CA PRO A 160 0.10 12.41 -3.41
C PRO A 160 -0.29 11.81 -2.06
N GLY A 161 0.72 11.52 -1.23
CA GLY A 161 0.59 11.05 0.15
C GLY A 161 1.72 11.59 1.04
N VAL A 162 1.78 11.13 2.29
CA VAL A 162 2.89 11.40 3.21
C VAL A 162 3.75 10.14 3.34
N TYR A 163 5.06 10.28 3.16
CA TYR A 163 5.97 9.15 3.19
C TYR A 163 7.09 9.41 4.19
N ASN A 164 7.35 8.44 5.05
CA ASN A 164 8.44 8.45 6.00
C ASN A 164 9.29 7.19 5.78
N GLY A 165 10.43 7.32 5.12
CA GLY A 165 11.27 6.17 4.77
C GLY A 165 11.86 6.27 3.37
N ILE A 166 11.68 5.24 2.55
CA ILE A 166 12.22 5.17 1.19
C ILE A 166 11.05 5.19 0.20
N TYR A 167 11.08 6.10 -0.75
CA TYR A 167 10.16 6.13 -1.89
C TYR A 167 10.98 5.95 -3.17
N ASP A 168 10.70 4.92 -3.97
CA ASP A 168 11.22 4.75 -5.33
C ASP A 168 10.11 4.94 -6.37
N ASN A 169 10.23 5.99 -7.18
CA ASN A 169 9.36 6.24 -8.33
C ASN A 169 10.00 5.74 -9.62
N ARG A 170 9.45 4.70 -10.24
CA ARG A 170 9.90 4.19 -11.54
C ARG A 170 9.02 4.63 -12.72
N ASN A 171 7.82 5.19 -12.47
CA ASN A 171 6.88 5.57 -13.52
C ASN A 171 6.28 6.97 -13.31
N ILE A 172 5.02 7.12 -12.90
CA ILE A 172 4.41 8.44 -12.68
C ILE A 172 3.95 8.54 -11.23
N GLY A 173 4.34 9.57 -10.51
CA GLY A 173 3.86 9.78 -9.15
C GLY A 173 4.87 10.51 -8.30
N ALA A 174 4.39 11.17 -7.27
CA ALA A 174 5.24 11.72 -6.24
C ALA A 174 4.45 11.87 -4.93
N PRO A 175 5.16 11.83 -3.80
CA PRO A 175 4.61 12.17 -2.51
C PRO A 175 4.12 13.62 -2.49
N GLY A 176 3.10 13.91 -1.68
CA GLY A 176 2.86 15.29 -1.28
C GLY A 176 3.99 15.77 -0.37
N VAL A 177 4.32 14.95 0.62
CA VAL A 177 5.42 15.17 1.57
C VAL A 177 6.25 13.91 1.68
N ASP A 178 7.56 14.05 1.60
CA ASP A 178 8.51 12.98 1.82
C ASP A 178 9.51 13.36 2.92
N ASN A 179 9.68 12.46 3.88
CA ASN A 179 10.70 12.52 4.91
C ASN A 179 11.56 11.24 4.84
N GLY A 180 12.72 11.32 4.20
CA GLY A 180 13.62 10.16 4.11
C GLY A 180 14.50 10.14 2.87
N ILE A 181 14.32 9.14 2.00
CA ILE A 181 15.06 8.98 0.74
C ILE A 181 14.02 8.90 -0.38
N TYR A 182 14.15 9.77 -1.37
CA TYR A 182 13.30 9.74 -2.55
C TYR A 182 14.14 9.54 -3.80
N GLU A 183 13.93 8.42 -4.47
CA GLU A 183 14.53 8.10 -5.76
C GLU A 183 13.51 8.30 -6.89
N ASN A 184 13.82 9.15 -7.87
CA ASN A 184 12.97 9.37 -9.03
C ASN A 184 13.64 8.93 -10.32
N ASN A 185 13.24 7.75 -10.78
CA ASN A 185 13.53 7.20 -12.10
C ASN A 185 12.43 7.51 -13.14
N GLY A 186 11.31 8.06 -12.70
CA GLY A 186 10.14 8.36 -13.53
C GLY A 186 9.83 9.86 -13.67
N ILE A 187 8.54 10.17 -13.65
CA ILE A 187 7.99 11.53 -13.63
C ILE A 187 7.36 11.75 -12.25
N GLY A 188 7.93 12.66 -11.46
CA GLY A 188 7.46 12.89 -10.10
C GLY A 188 8.02 14.16 -9.48
N LYS A 189 7.18 14.93 -8.78
CA LYS A 189 7.58 16.14 -8.07
C LYS A 189 6.97 16.17 -6.68
N PRO A 190 7.73 15.92 -5.61
CA PRO A 190 7.23 16.14 -4.27
C PRO A 190 6.82 17.59 -4.07
N VAL A 191 5.81 17.88 -3.25
CA VAL A 191 5.55 19.28 -2.88
C VAL A 191 6.60 19.74 -1.89
N VAL A 192 6.83 18.93 -0.85
CA VAL A 192 7.82 19.17 0.21
C VAL A 192 8.68 17.95 0.39
N TYR A 193 9.98 18.18 0.50
CA TYR A 193 10.98 17.15 0.68
C TYR A 193 11.91 17.46 1.85
N ASN A 194 12.15 16.47 2.71
CA ASN A 194 13.12 16.53 3.81
C ASN A 194 13.98 15.26 3.81
N GLY A 195 15.24 15.31 3.38
CA GLY A 195 16.11 14.12 3.35
C GLY A 195 17.16 14.07 2.24
N ILE A 196 17.30 12.93 1.55
CA ILE A 196 18.08 12.74 0.31
C ILE A 196 17.18 12.50 -0.92
N TYR A 197 17.17 13.46 -1.83
CA TYR A 197 16.43 13.38 -3.09
C TYR A 197 17.38 13.09 -4.26
N ASP A 198 17.20 11.96 -4.95
CA ASP A 198 17.89 11.63 -6.20
C ASP A 198 16.91 11.67 -7.37
N ASN A 199 17.11 12.58 -8.32
CA ASN A 199 16.36 12.59 -9.58
C ASN A 199 17.22 12.17 -10.76
N ARG A 200 16.85 11.05 -11.37
CA ARG A 200 17.46 10.51 -12.59
C ARG A 200 16.62 10.76 -13.85
N ASN A 201 15.40 11.29 -13.71
CA ASN A 201 14.50 11.52 -14.85
C ASN A 201 13.75 12.87 -14.72
N ILE A 202 12.42 12.95 -14.76
CA ILE A 202 11.71 14.24 -14.73
C ILE A 202 11.13 14.50 -13.35
N GLY A 203 11.69 15.45 -12.61
CA GLY A 203 11.22 15.68 -11.26
C GLY A 203 12.04 16.65 -10.44
N ALA A 204 11.37 17.43 -9.60
CA ALA A 204 12.00 18.18 -8.53
C ALA A 204 10.96 18.59 -7.49
N PRO A 205 11.35 18.65 -6.21
CA PRO A 205 10.46 19.07 -5.15
C PRO A 205 10.10 20.57 -5.26
N GLY A 206 8.93 20.95 -4.76
CA GLY A 206 8.59 22.37 -4.58
C GLY A 206 9.51 23.04 -3.57
N VAL A 207 9.69 22.41 -2.41
CA VAL A 207 10.57 22.81 -1.32
C VAL A 207 11.46 21.64 -0.92
N ASP A 208 12.74 21.88 -0.75
CA ASP A 208 13.72 20.88 -0.38
C ASP A 208 14.56 21.32 0.83
N ASN A 209 14.54 20.50 1.88
CA ASN A 209 15.40 20.63 3.05
C ASN A 209 16.29 19.39 3.20
N GLY A 210 17.45 19.37 2.55
CA GLY A 210 18.28 18.17 2.58
C GLY A 210 19.42 18.12 1.57
N ILE A 211 19.64 16.95 0.99
CA ILE A 211 20.59 16.71 -0.09
C ILE A 211 19.78 16.50 -1.36
N TYR A 212 20.13 17.21 -2.42
CA TYR A 212 19.50 17.08 -3.73
C TYR A 212 20.53 16.72 -4.77
N GLU A 213 20.38 15.55 -5.36
CA GLU A 213 21.18 15.07 -6.48
C GLU A 213 20.31 15.05 -7.73
N ASN A 214 20.70 15.80 -8.76
CA ASN A 214 19.97 15.83 -10.03
C ASN A 214 20.84 15.42 -11.21
N ASN A 215 20.48 14.26 -11.75
CA ASN A 215 20.97 13.68 -12.99
C ASN A 215 19.91 13.76 -14.12
N GLY A 216 18.72 14.30 -13.83
CA GLY A 216 17.60 14.44 -14.77
C GLY A 216 17.14 15.87 -15.02
N ILE A 217 15.89 16.02 -15.45
CA ILE A 217 15.23 17.31 -15.68
C ILE A 217 14.39 17.69 -14.47
N GLY A 218 14.87 18.68 -13.72
CA GLY A 218 14.11 19.28 -12.65
C GLY A 218 14.99 20.13 -11.76
N ARG A 219 14.39 21.14 -11.14
CA ARG A 219 15.06 21.94 -10.13
C ARG A 219 14.08 22.31 -9.01
N PRO A 220 14.50 22.28 -7.73
CA PRO A 220 13.66 22.67 -6.63
C PRO A 220 13.20 24.12 -6.76
N GLY A 221 11.96 24.40 -6.36
CA GLY A 221 11.46 25.78 -6.28
C GLY A 221 12.17 26.56 -5.19
N VAL A 222 12.25 25.98 -3.99
CA VAL A 222 12.97 26.49 -2.82
C VAL A 222 13.93 25.41 -2.33
N TYR A 223 15.14 25.82 -1.95
CA TYR A 223 16.22 24.92 -1.59
C TYR A 223 16.96 25.35 -0.33
N ASN A 224 17.16 24.41 0.61
CA ASN A 224 17.86 24.60 1.87
C ASN A 224 18.72 23.36 2.20
N GLY A 225 19.99 23.35 1.78
CA GLY A 225 20.90 22.22 2.01
C GLY A 225 22.11 22.12 1.07
N ILE A 226 22.47 20.89 0.68
CA ILE A 226 23.49 20.55 -0.35
C ILE A 226 22.87 20.20 -1.72
N TYR A 227 23.10 21.06 -2.72
CA TYR A 227 22.58 20.88 -4.07
C TYR A 227 23.69 20.44 -5.03
N ASP A 228 23.53 19.26 -5.63
CA ASP A 228 24.33 18.77 -6.76
C ASP A 228 23.44 18.66 -8.01
N ASN A 229 23.89 19.28 -9.09
CA ASN A 229 23.18 19.25 -10.37
C ASN A 229 24.15 19.02 -11.50
N ASN A 230 24.10 17.80 -12.02
CA ASN A 230 24.91 17.37 -13.15
C ASN A 230 24.34 17.83 -14.50
N VAL A 231 23.22 18.58 -14.50
CA VAL A 231 22.53 19.07 -15.72
C VAL A 231 22.72 20.59 -15.88
N LYS A 232 23.16 21.03 -17.06
CA LYS A 232 23.51 22.43 -17.39
C LYS A 232 22.34 23.41 -17.15
N ARG A 233 22.22 24.02 -15.96
CA ARG A 233 21.52 25.29 -15.69
C ARG A 233 21.68 25.72 -14.22
N ARG A 234 21.97 27.02 -14.00
CA ARG A 234 22.20 27.60 -12.66
C ARG A 234 20.89 27.91 -11.91
N PRO A 235 20.93 28.01 -10.57
CA PRO A 235 19.78 28.39 -9.76
C PRO A 235 19.38 29.88 -9.85
N GLU A 236 18.07 30.19 -9.84
CA GLU A 236 17.46 31.53 -9.81
C GLU A 236 17.36 32.13 -8.38
N LEU A 237 17.35 31.31 -7.33
CA LEU A 237 17.36 31.74 -5.92
C LEU A 237 17.99 30.62 -5.07
N TYR A 238 18.91 30.99 -4.18
CA TYR A 238 19.78 30.03 -3.50
C TYR A 238 20.24 30.54 -2.13
N ASN A 239 20.21 29.67 -1.12
CA ASN A 239 20.80 29.88 0.20
C ASN A 239 21.37 28.53 0.72
N GLY A 240 22.61 28.17 0.33
CA GLY A 240 23.22 26.87 0.66
C GLY A 240 24.70 26.75 0.23
N ASN A 241 25.20 25.52 -0.03
CA ASN A 241 26.48 25.24 -0.72
C ASN A 241 26.22 24.51 -2.08
N VAL A 242 26.82 24.97 -3.19
CA VAL A 242 26.74 24.34 -4.53
C VAL A 242 28.10 23.77 -4.87
N SER A 243 28.13 22.51 -5.28
CA SER A 243 29.25 21.94 -6.02
C SER A 243 28.89 21.97 -7.52
N GLU A 244 29.48 22.91 -8.28
CA GLU A 244 29.34 22.93 -9.76
C GLU A 244 30.53 22.17 -10.38
N ASN A 245 30.28 21.33 -11.39
CA ASN A 245 31.34 20.63 -12.12
C ASN A 245 32.19 21.65 -12.92
N PRO A 246 33.49 21.83 -12.63
CA PRO A 246 34.32 22.90 -13.20
C PRO A 246 34.70 22.72 -14.68
N ASN A 247 34.29 21.63 -15.34
CA ASN A 247 34.68 21.31 -16.73
C ASN A 247 33.63 21.67 -17.80
N ILE A 248 32.70 22.57 -17.52
CA ILE A 248 31.60 22.89 -18.45
C ILE A 248 31.57 24.38 -18.79
N ASP A 249 31.87 24.71 -20.05
CA ASP A 249 31.79 26.08 -20.60
C ASP A 249 30.35 26.62 -20.57
N TYR A 250 30.19 27.80 -19.97
CA TYR A 250 28.94 28.53 -19.85
C TYR A 250 28.78 29.54 -21.00
N ASN A 251 27.77 29.39 -21.85
CA ASN A 251 27.38 30.42 -22.80
C ASN A 251 26.36 31.36 -22.13
N ILE A 252 26.73 32.62 -21.94
CA ILE A 252 25.95 33.63 -21.20
C ILE A 252 25.08 34.40 -22.20
N ASP A 253 23.76 34.20 -22.16
CA ASP A 253 22.80 35.17 -22.71
C ASP A 253 22.32 36.08 -21.56
N THR A 254 22.97 37.23 -21.39
CA THR A 254 22.58 38.28 -20.44
C THR A 254 21.30 38.99 -20.92
N TYR A 255 20.18 38.83 -20.21
CA TYR A 255 19.12 39.85 -20.16
C TYR A 255 19.33 40.70 -18.91
N GLY A 256 19.75 41.95 -19.14
CA GLY A 256 20.05 42.92 -18.10
C GLY A 256 18.81 43.36 -17.33
N ILE A 257 18.93 43.41 -16.00
CA ILE A 257 18.04 44.20 -15.15
C ILE A 257 18.62 45.62 -15.11
N ASN A 258 17.97 46.54 -15.83
CA ASN A 258 18.15 47.98 -15.64
C ASN A 258 17.76 48.33 -14.19
N LYS A 259 18.73 48.80 -13.41
CA LYS A 259 18.43 49.67 -12.27
C LYS A 259 18.17 51.07 -12.82
N ASN A 260 16.92 51.51 -12.80
CA ASN A 260 16.59 52.93 -12.89
C ASN A 260 16.38 53.44 -11.46
N ASP A 261 17.18 54.45 -11.12
CA ASP A 261 17.09 55.48 -10.05
C ASP A 261 16.53 55.10 -8.67
#